data_AF-A0A964KEN8-F1
#
_entry.id   AF-A0A964KEN8-F1
#
_cell.length_a   1.000
_cell.length_b   1.000
_cell.length_c   1.000
_cell.angle_alpha   90.00
_cell.angle_beta   90.00
_cell.angle_gamma   90.00
#
_symmetry.space_group_name_H-M   'P 1'
#
loop_
_entity.id
_entity.type
_entity.pdbx_description
1 polymer ?
#
loop_
_entity_poly.entity_id
_entity_poly.type
_entity_poly.pdbx_seq_one_letter_code
_entity_poly.pdbx_strand_id
1 'polypeptide(L)'
;MDSDAYLLELARYVVLNPVRAGMVKRATDWVWSSYRASLGIAPAEPFLAVDGLLAQFAKRLNVARNRYAQFVAEGIKAPSPWAQLNG
;
A
#
# COMPACT_ATOMS: atom_id res chain seq x y z
N MET A 1 -1.09 -18.09 -9.78
CA MET A 1 -0.86 -16.93 -8.89
C MET A 1 -2.21 -16.52 -8.35
N ASP A 2 -2.29 -16.34 -7.04
CA ASP A 2 -3.52 -15.97 -6.33
C ASP A 2 -3.93 -14.53 -6.71
N SER A 3 -5.20 -14.33 -7.07
CA SER A 3 -5.74 -13.02 -7.49
C SER A 3 -5.53 -11.94 -6.41
N ASP A 4 -5.66 -12.34 -5.15
CA ASP A 4 -5.54 -11.47 -3.99
C ASP A 4 -4.11 -10.99 -3.76
N ALA A 5 -3.11 -11.87 -3.98
CA ALA A 5 -1.70 -11.50 -3.87
C ALA A 5 -1.32 -10.47 -4.96
N TYR A 6 -1.82 -10.64 -6.18
CA TYR A 6 -1.60 -9.67 -7.26
C TYR A 6 -2.23 -8.31 -6.94
N LEU A 7 -3.45 -8.30 -6.38
CA LEU A 7 -4.13 -7.06 -5.98
C LEU A 7 -3.32 -6.29 -4.91
N LEU A 8 -2.79 -7.00 -3.90
CA LEU A 8 -1.98 -6.38 -2.86
C LEU A 8 -0.67 -5.81 -3.42
N GLU A 9 -0.04 -6.53 -4.35
CA GLU A 9 1.17 -6.06 -5.04
C GLU A 9 0.93 -4.80 -5.87
N LEU A 10 -0.20 -4.75 -6.59
CA LEU A 10 -0.61 -3.56 -7.32
C LEU A 10 -0.92 -2.39 -6.38
N ALA A 11 -1.62 -2.62 -5.27
CA ALA A 11 -1.88 -1.60 -4.26
C ALA A 11 -0.58 -1.03 -3.68
N ARG A 12 0.39 -1.90 -3.38
CA ARG A 12 1.74 -1.51 -2.95
C ARG A 12 2.46 -0.66 -3.99
N TYR A 13 2.37 -1.03 -5.26
CA TYR A 13 2.96 -0.25 -6.35
C TYR A 13 2.42 1.18 -6.37
N VAL A 14 1.09 1.36 -6.31
CA VAL A 14 0.45 2.68 -6.33
C VAL A 14 0.97 3.56 -5.19
N VAL A 15 1.07 3.00 -3.99
CA VAL A 15 1.58 3.70 -2.79
C VAL A 15 3.06 4.09 -2.93
N LEU A 16 3.88 3.24 -3.54
CA LEU A 16 5.33 3.47 -3.67
C LEU A 16 5.73 4.28 -4.91
N ASN A 17 4.85 4.44 -5.90
CA ASN A 17 5.19 5.10 -7.16
C ASN A 17 5.77 6.52 -6.96
N PRO A 18 5.19 7.39 -6.11
CA PRO A 18 5.76 8.72 -5.86
C PRO A 18 7.16 8.69 -5.23
N VAL A 19 7.46 7.65 -4.44
CA VAL A 19 8.80 7.44 -3.84
C VAL A 19 9.78 6.99 -4.93
N ARG A 20 9.39 6.02 -5.75
CA ARG A 20 10.21 5.47 -6.84
C ARG A 20 10.49 6.51 -7.92
N ALA A 21 9.53 7.40 -8.19
CA ALA A 21 9.68 8.53 -9.09
C ALA A 21 10.50 9.69 -8.50
N GLY A 22 10.97 9.58 -7.25
CA GLY A 22 11.77 10.62 -6.58
C GLY A 22 11.00 11.88 -6.19
N MET A 23 9.66 11.85 -6.23
CA MET A 23 8.82 13.01 -5.92
C MET A 23 8.73 13.26 -4.40
N VAL A 24 8.79 12.20 -3.60
CA VAL A 24 8.76 12.25 -2.13
C VAL A 24 9.72 11.24 -1.51
N LYS A 25 10.18 11.51 -0.29
CA LYS A 25 11.09 10.60 0.45
C LYS A 25 10.36 9.42 1.10
N ARG A 26 9.12 9.62 1.55
CA ARG A 26 8.30 8.59 2.20
C ARG A 26 6.93 8.54 1.53
N ALA A 27 6.34 7.35 1.46
CA ALA A 27 4.99 7.19 0.91
C ALA A 27 3.92 7.98 1.69
N THR A 28 4.13 8.23 2.99
CA THR A 28 3.25 9.08 3.82
C THR A 28 3.29 10.57 3.45
N ASP A 29 4.34 11.03 2.76
CA ASP A 29 4.49 12.43 2.36
C ASP A 29 3.67 12.74 1.09
N TRP A 30 3.24 11.70 0.35
CA TRP A 30 2.36 11.85 -0.79
C TRP A 30 0.89 11.95 -0.33
N VAL A 31 0.35 13.17 -0.31
CA VAL A 31 -0.99 13.43 0.23
C VAL A 31 -2.14 12.97 -0.69
N TRP A 32 -1.85 12.67 -1.96
CA TRP A 32 -2.83 12.17 -2.93
C TRP A 32 -2.88 10.64 -2.98
N SER A 33 -2.73 10.01 -1.81
CA SER A 33 -2.85 8.56 -1.61
C SER A 33 -3.70 8.28 -0.39
N SER A 34 -4.49 7.21 -0.45
CA SER A 34 -5.21 6.65 0.69
C SER A 34 -4.29 6.08 1.77
N TYR A 35 -2.97 5.96 1.52
CA TYR A 35 -2.02 5.33 2.44
C TYR A 35 -2.05 5.94 3.85
N ARG A 36 -2.15 7.27 3.96
CA ARG A 36 -2.24 7.95 5.27
C ARG A 36 -3.51 7.55 6.04
N ALA A 37 -4.64 7.44 5.35
CA ALA A 37 -5.89 6.97 5.93
C ALA A 37 -5.81 5.50 6.33
N SER A 38 -5.22 4.65 5.49
CA SER A 38 -4.98 3.24 5.79
C SER A 38 -4.12 3.03 7.04
N LEU A 39 -3.15 3.92 7.28
CA LEU A 39 -2.32 3.90 8.49
C LEU A 39 -2.98 4.56 9.71
N GLY A 40 -4.15 5.19 9.57
CA GLY A 40 -4.79 5.96 10.63
C GLY A 40 -4.10 7.28 10.97
N ILE A 41 -3.25 7.80 10.08
CA ILE A 41 -2.59 9.11 10.20
C ILE A 41 -3.55 10.24 9.80
N ALA A 42 -4.51 9.94 8.93
CA ALA A 42 -5.59 10.82 8.50
C ALA A 42 -6.93 10.09 8.65
N PRO A 43 -8.05 10.80 8.82
CA PRO A 43 -9.37 10.18 8.75
C PRO A 43 -9.55 9.49 7.39
N ALA A 44 -10.20 8.33 7.40
CA ALA A 44 -10.63 7.67 6.18
C ALA A 44 -11.96 8.28 5.75
N GLU A 45 -12.07 8.64 4.47
CA GLU A 45 -13.33 9.09 3.90
C GLU A 45 -14.35 7.93 3.88
N PRO A 46 -15.66 8.18 4.02
CA PRO A 46 -16.67 7.12 4.09
C PRO A 46 -16.71 6.18 2.87
N PHE A 47 -16.27 6.67 1.71
CA PHE A 47 -16.20 5.88 0.47
C PHE A 47 -14.91 5.04 0.35
N LEU A 48 -13.93 5.25 1.23
CA LEU A 48 -12.65 4.55 1.18
C LEU A 48 -12.74 3.26 2.00
N ALA A 49 -12.77 2.12 1.29
CA ALA A 49 -12.83 0.79 1.90
C ALA A 49 -11.48 0.35 2.53
N VAL A 50 -11.05 1.03 3.58
CA VAL A 50 -9.81 0.70 4.32
C VAL A 50 -9.91 -0.65 5.01
N ASP A 51 -11.08 -0.99 5.55
CA ASP A 51 -11.26 -2.20 6.35
C ASP A 51 -11.06 -3.49 5.53
N GLY A 52 -11.54 -3.51 4.28
CA GLY A 52 -11.34 -4.65 3.38
C GLY A 52 -9.87 -4.90 3.06
N LEU A 53 -9.11 -3.82 2.83
CA LEU A 53 -7.66 -3.90 2.63
C LEU A 53 -6.95 -4.42 3.88
N LEU A 54 -7.25 -3.84 5.05
CA LEU A 54 -6.60 -4.19 6.31
C LEU A 54 -6.97 -5.60 6.81
N ALA A 55 -8.17 -6.10 6.48
CA ALA A 55 -8.60 -7.45 6.83
C ALA A 55 -7.69 -8.54 6.23
N GLN A 56 -7.02 -8.26 5.10
CA GLN A 56 -6.05 -9.17 4.49
C GLN A 56 -4.75 -9.30 5.32
N PHE A 57 -4.46 -8.37 6.23
CA PHE A 57 -3.21 -8.35 7.00
C PHE A 57 -3.39 -8.89 8.43
N ALA A 58 -4.51 -8.58 9.10
CA ALA A 58 -4.86 -9.16 10.40
C ALA A 58 -6.31 -8.85 10.80
N LYS A 59 -6.85 -9.64 11.75
CA LYS A 59 -8.15 -9.38 12.38
C LYS A 59 -8.17 -8.16 13.31
N ARG A 60 -7.03 -7.83 13.95
CA ARG A 60 -6.90 -6.70 14.87
C ARG A 60 -6.39 -5.48 14.12
N LEU A 61 -7.15 -4.38 14.12
CA LEU A 61 -6.87 -3.17 13.33
C LEU A 61 -5.42 -2.66 13.48
N ASN A 62 -4.92 -2.51 14.71
CA ASN A 62 -3.55 -2.03 14.94
C ASN A 62 -2.49 -2.99 14.38
N VAL A 63 -2.73 -4.29 14.45
CA VAL A 63 -1.82 -5.30 13.88
C VAL A 63 -1.88 -5.25 12.34
N ALA A 64 -3.07 -5.08 11.77
CA ALA A 64 -3.27 -4.98 10.33
C ALA A 64 -2.55 -3.76 9.75
N ARG A 65 -2.67 -2.59 10.40
CA ARG A 65 -1.96 -1.36 10.01
C ARG A 65 -0.45 -1.55 10.02
N ASN A 66 0.10 -2.14 11.08
CA ASN A 66 1.54 -2.39 11.18
C ASN A 66 2.04 -3.34 10.08
N ARG A 67 1.31 -4.43 9.83
CA ARG A 67 1.64 -5.40 8.79
C ARG A 67 1.51 -4.80 7.39
N TYR A 68 0.50 -3.99 7.14
CA TYR A 68 0.34 -3.27 5.87
C TYR A 68 1.49 -2.27 5.65
N ALA A 69 1.86 -1.49 6.67
CA ALA A 69 3.00 -0.59 6.60
C ALA A 69 4.32 -1.33 6.30
N GLN A 70 4.53 -2.47 6.95
CA GLN A 70 5.68 -3.33 6.71
C GLN A 70 5.69 -3.87 5.27
N PHE A 71 4.57 -4.42 4.79
CA PHE A 71 4.42 -4.91 3.43
C PHE A 71 4.73 -3.83 2.38
N VAL A 72 4.27 -2.60 2.59
CA VAL A 72 4.60 -1.46 1.73
C VAL A 72 6.09 -1.13 1.80
N ALA A 73 6.68 -1.06 2.99
CA ALA A 73 8.11 -0.76 3.16
C ALA A 73 9.02 -1.79 2.49
N GLU A 74 8.68 -3.08 2.58
CA GLU A 74 9.39 -4.17 1.91
C GLU A 74 9.39 -4.02 0.37
N GLY A 75 8.37 -3.34 -0.19
CA GLY A 75 8.29 -3.06 -1.61
C GLY A 75 9.25 -1.98 -2.13
N ILE A 76 9.87 -1.17 -1.26
CA ILE A 76 10.75 -0.09 -1.69
C ILE A 76 11.94 -0.62 -2.51
N LYS A 77 12.50 -1.76 -2.09
CA LYS A 77 13.62 -2.44 -2.77
C LYS A 77 13.19 -3.53 -3.74
N ALA A 78 11.90 -3.87 -3.77
CA ALA A 78 11.37 -4.87 -4.69
C ALA A 78 11.32 -4.32 -6.11
N PRO A 79 11.56 -5.16 -7.14
CA PRO A 79 11.40 -4.76 -8.52
C PRO A 79 9.97 -4.29 -8.80
N SER A 80 9.84 -3.42 -9.80
CA SER A 80 8.53 -2.98 -10.28
C SER A 80 7.72 -4.19 -10.79
N PRO A 81 6.41 -4.33 -10.46
CA PRO A 81 5.58 -5.38 -11.03
C PRO A 81 5.57 -5.36 -12.56
N TRP A 82 5.75 -4.17 -13.14
CA TRP A 82 5.87 -3.97 -14.59
C TRP A 82 7.10 -4.65 -15.21
N ALA A 83 8.13 -4.98 -14.43
CA ALA A 83 9.30 -5.73 -14.92
C ALA A 83 8.99 -7.22 -15.20
N GLN A 84 7.87 -7.73 -14.69
CA GLN A 84 7.43 -9.11 -14.91
C GLN A 84 6.36 -9.23 -16.01
N LEU A 85 5.85 -8.11 -16.50
CA LEU A 85 4.91 -8.05 -17.62
C LEU A 85 5.72 -7.93 -18.92
N ASN A 86 6.20 -9.07 -19.43
CA ASN A 86 6.65 -9.16 -20.82
C ASN A 86 5.41 -9.08 -21.71
N GLY A 87 5.35 -8.06 -22.56
CA GLY A 87 4.39 -7.97 -23.67
C GLY A 87 4.78 -8.89 -24.83
#